data_AF-A0A527ZYC0-F1
#
_entry.id   AF-A0A527ZYC0-F1
#
_cell.length_a   1.000
_cell.length_b   1.000
_cell.length_c   1.000
_cell.angle_alpha   90.00
_cell.angle_beta   90.00
_cell.angle_gamma   90.00
#
_symmetry.space_group_name_H-M   'P 1'
#
loop_
_entity.id
_entity.type
_entity.pdbx_description
1 polymer ?
#
loop_
_entity_poly.entity_id
_entity_poly.type
_entity_poly.pdbx_seq_one_letter_code
_entity_poly.pdbx_strand_id
1 'polypeptide(L)' 'MAGNFSFDQLKKAVSSGEVDTVLACIVDMQGRLAGKRFLAQYFVDSAHD' A
#
# COMPACT_ATOMS: atom_id res chain seq x y z
N MET A 1 -6.10 12.58 11.85
CA MET A 1 -7.15 12.22 10.88
C MET A 1 -6.82 10.84 10.35
N ALA A 2 -7.73 9.88 10.45
CA ALA A 2 -7.55 8.60 9.76
C ALA A 2 -7.64 8.89 8.25
N GLY A 3 -6.51 8.86 7.56
CA GLY A 3 -6.44 8.94 6.11
C GLY A 3 -6.93 7.64 5.50
N ASN A 4 -8.22 7.36 5.64
CA ASN A 4 -8.82 6.18 5.05
C ASN A 4 -8.75 6.33 3.52
N PHE A 5 -7.81 5.61 2.93
CA PHE A 5 -7.60 5.54 1.50
C PHE A 5 -8.28 4.27 1.01
N SER A 6 -9.36 4.40 0.24
CA SER A 6 -10.07 3.22 -0.25
C SER A 6 -9.23 2.48 -1.29
N PHE A 7 -9.50 1.19 -1.46
CA PHE A 7 -8.77 0.39 -2.44
C PHE A 7 -9.01 0.88 -3.88
N ASP A 8 -10.21 1.38 -4.20
CA ASP A 8 -10.50 1.99 -5.50
C ASP A 8 -9.73 3.30 -5.71
N GLN A 9 -9.52 4.09 -4.65
CA GLN A 9 -8.67 5.29 -4.72
C GLN A 9 -7.22 4.90 -4.98
N LEU A 10 -6.73 3.82 -4.34
CA LEU A 10 -5.41 3.28 -4.59
C LEU A 10 -5.23 2.84 -6.04
N LYS A 11 -6.17 2.06 -6.61
CA LYS A 11 -6.12 1.66 -8.02
C LYS A 11 -6.01 2.86 -8.97
N LYS A 12 -6.80 3.90 -8.71
CA LYS A 12 -6.77 5.15 -9.51
C LYS A 12 -5.42 5.85 -9.40
N ALA A 13 -4.89 6.02 -8.19
CA ALA A 13 -3.61 6.67 -7.94
C ALA A 13 -2.42 5.89 -8.52
N VAL A 14 -2.49 4.56 -8.54
CA VAL A 14 -1.49 3.72 -9.21
C VAL A 14 -1.59 3.88 -10.73
N SER A 15 -2.81 3.86 -11.29
CA SER A 15 -3.01 4.03 -12.73
C SER A 15 -2.62 5.42 -13.25
N SER A 16 -2.73 6.46 -12.41
CA SER A 16 -2.27 7.82 -12.74
C SER A 16 -0.76 8.02 -12.54
N GLY A 17 -0.05 7.05 -11.94
CA GLY A 17 1.35 7.15 -11.59
C GLY A 17 1.64 8.03 -10.37
N GLU A 18 0.61 8.45 -9.63
CA GLU A 18 0.75 9.19 -8.38
C GLU A 18 1.33 8.31 -7.26
N VAL A 19 1.03 7.01 -7.29
CA VAL A 19 1.54 6.01 -6.34
C VAL A 19 2.31 4.93 -7.09
N ASP A 20 3.63 4.88 -6.90
CA ASP A 20 4.50 3.85 -7.49
C ASP A 20 4.82 2.69 -6.54
N THR A 21 4.73 2.92 -5.22
CA THR A 21 5.14 1.96 -4.18
C THR A 21 4.07 1.82 -3.10
N VAL A 22 3.81 0.57 -2.68
CA VAL A 22 2.94 0.26 -1.53
C VAL A 22 3.75 -0.42 -0.42
N LEU A 23 3.59 0.05 0.81
CA LEU A 23 4.18 -0.55 2.00
C LEU A 23 3.12 -1.35 2.77
N ALA A 24 3.21 -2.67 2.74
CA ALA A 24 2.39 -3.51 3.62
C ALA A 24 3.15 -3.74 4.93
N CYS A 25 2.70 -3.08 5.99
CA CYS A 25 3.38 -3.04 7.28
C CYS A 25 2.51 -3.60 8.40
N ILE A 26 3.16 -4.26 9.34
CA ILE A 26 2.63 -4.55 10.67
C ILE A 26 3.48 -3.81 11.71
N VAL A 27 2.95 -3.73 12.93
CA VAL A 27 3.67 -3.14 14.06
C VAL A 27 4.44 -4.25 14.78
N ASP A 28 5.76 -4.10 14.92
CA ASP A 28 6.60 -5.02 15.69
C ASP A 28 6.51 -4.80 17.21
N MET A 29 7.22 -5.60 18.00
CA MET A 29 7.25 -5.49 19.47
C MET A 29 7.81 -4.15 19.98
N GLN A 30 8.54 -3.39 19.17
CA GLN A 30 9.11 -2.09 19.51
C GLN A 30 8.21 -0.94 19.04
N GLY A 31 7.04 -1.23 18.43
CA GLY A 31 6.15 -0.22 17.89
C GLY A 31 6.57 0.32 16.51
N ARG A 32 7.51 -0.35 15.81
CA ARG A 32 7.99 0.08 14.48
C ARG A 32 7.19 -0.58 13.37
N LEU A 33 7.09 0.10 12.24
CA LEU A 33 6.54 -0.48 11.02
C LEU A 33 7.56 -1.43 10.40
N ALA A 34 7.23 -2.72 10.38
CA ALA A 34 8.00 -3.77 9.71
C ALA A 34 7.14 -4.39 8.62
N GLY A 35 7.73 -4.63 7.43
CA GLY A 35 6.93 -5.02 6.28
C GLY A 35 7.71 -5.18 4.98
N LYS A 36 6.96 -5.27 3.88
CA LYS A 36 7.51 -5.38 2.52
C LYS A 36 7.19 -4.14 1.71
N ARG A 37 8.09 -3.79 0.80
CA ARG A 37 7.88 -2.79 -0.24
C ARG A 37 7.43 -3.49 -1.51
N PHE A 38 6.26 -3.14 -2.01
CA PHE A 38 5.72 -3.68 -3.24
C PHE A 38 5.76 -2.62 -4.34
N LEU A 39 6.04 -3.07 -5.56
CA LEU A 39 5.65 -2.32 -6.74
C LEU A 39 4.12 -2.15 -6.71
N ALA A 40 3.63 -0.91 -6.80
CA ALA A 40 2.22 -0.65 -6.56
C ALA A 40 1.29 -1.35 -7.55
N GLN A 41 1.71 -1.47 -8.82
CA GLN A 41 0.97 -2.24 -9.84
C GLN A 41 0.80 -3.70 -9.43
N TYR A 42 1.87 -4.37 -9.02
CA TYR A 42 1.79 -5.75 -8.54
C TYR A 42 0.90 -5.89 -7.30
N PHE A 43 0.93 -4.90 -6.40
CA PHE A 43 0.08 -4.89 -5.23
C PHE A 43 -1.41 -4.85 -5.57
N VAL A 44 -1.82 -3.96 -6.48
CA VAL A 44 -3.24 -3.83 -6.88
C VAL A 44 -3.75 -4.97 -7.75
N ASP A 45 -2.86 -5.71 -8.40
CA ASP A 45 -3.20 -6.80 -9.31
C ASP A 45 -3.33 -8.17 -8.60
N SER A 46 -2.54 -8.42 -7.55
CA SER A 46 -2.48 -9.77 -6.96
C SER A 46 -1.94 -9.88 -5.53
N ALA A 47 -1.20 -8.90 -4.99
CA ALA A 47 -0.57 -9.06 -3.67
C ALA A 47 -1.46 -8.67 -2.46
N HIS A 48 -2.73 -8.32 -2.71
CA HIS A 48 -3.67 -7.88 -1.68
C HIS A 48 -4.61 -8.97 -1.14
N ASP A 49 -4.63 -10.14 -1.79
CA ASP A 49 -5.46 -11.30 -1.42
C ASP A 49 -4.77 -12.23 -0.41
#